data_AF-A0A3B9YPU2-F1
#
_entry.id   AF-A0A3B9YPU2-F1
#
_cell.length_a   1.000
_cell.length_b   1.000
_cell.length_c   1.000
_cell.angle_alpha   90.00
_cell.angle_beta   90.00
_cell.angle_gamma   90.00
#
_symmetry.space_group_name_H-M   'P 1'
#
loop_
_entity.id
_entity.type
_entity.pdbx_description
1 polymer ?
#
loop_
_entity_poly.entity_id
_entity_poly.type
_entity_poly.pdbx_seq_one_letter_code
_entity_poly.pdbx_strand_id
1 'polypeptide(L)' 'EAIATDFARTLLRHPDTAAIGLGARDSLRLEAGLCLYGHDIDQQTTPIEAALTWSISKRRREAGGFPGAAKVQ' A
#
# COMPACT_ATOMS: atom_id res chain seq x y z
N GLU A 1 -12.24 9.86 -21.17
CA GLU A 1 -12.16 11.05 -20.29
C GLU A 1 -13.51 11.45 -19.70
N ALA A 2 -14.55 11.68 -20.51
CA ALA A 2 -15.88 12.07 -20.05
C ALA A 2 -16.48 11.17 -18.95
N ILE A 3 -16.33 9.85 -19.07
CA ILE A 3 -16.85 8.87 -18.08
C ILE A 3 -16.20 9.05 -16.70
N ALA A 4 -14.88 9.24 -16.64
CA ALA A 4 -14.16 9.38 -15.36
C ALA A 4 -14.56 10.68 -14.64
N THR A 5 -14.69 11.77 -15.39
CA THR A 5 -15.13 13.05 -14.85
C THR A 5 -16.57 13.00 -14.35
N ASP A 6 -17.49 12.40 -15.12
CA ASP A 6 -18.88 12.26 -14.70
C ASP A 6 -19.04 11.37 -13.46
N PHE A 7 -18.28 10.28 -13.40
CA PHE A 7 -18.23 9.39 -12.24
C PHE A 7 -17.71 10.11 -10.99
N ALA A 8 -16.59 10.84 -11.09
CA ALA A 8 -16.04 11.60 -9.97
C ALA A 8 -17.02 12.68 -9.47
N ARG A 9 -17.65 13.41 -10.40
CA ARG A 9 -18.71 14.38 -10.05
C ARG A 9 -19.91 13.72 -9.39
N THR A 10 -20.24 12.49 -9.77
CA THR A 10 -21.31 11.71 -9.15
C THR A 10 -21.00 11.37 -7.70
N LEU A 11 -19.79 10.94 -7.38
CA LEU A 11 -19.37 10.69 -6.00
C LEU A 11 -19.40 11.96 -5.13
N LEU A 12 -18.98 13.09 -5.69
CA LEU A 12 -18.95 14.40 -5.01
C LEU A 12 -20.35 14.99 -4.73
N ARG A 13 -21.43 14.42 -5.28
CA ARG A 13 -22.80 14.84 -4.93
C ARG A 13 -23.27 14.31 -3.58
N HIS A 14 -22.60 13.30 -3.02
CA HIS A 14 -22.97 12.76 -1.72
C HIS A 14 -22.46 13.71 -0.60
N PRO A 15 -23.29 14.04 0.42
CA PRO A 15 -22.94 15.04 1.43
C PRO A 15 -21.70 14.68 2.26
N ASP A 16 -21.43 13.38 2.43
CA ASP A 16 -20.28 12.89 3.20
C ASP A 16 -18.99 12.72 2.37
N THR A 17 -19.00 13.12 1.10
CA THR A 17 -17.84 12.97 0.22
C THR A 17 -17.16 14.31 -0.02
N ALA A 18 -15.84 14.34 0.18
CA ALA A 18 -15.00 15.48 -0.18
C ALA A 18 -13.81 15.04 -1.03
N ALA A 19 -13.34 15.92 -1.91
CA ALA A 19 -12.08 15.72 -2.60
C ALA A 19 -10.91 15.93 -1.63
N ILE A 20 -9.86 15.11 -1.76
CA ILE A 20 -8.63 15.25 -0.96
C ILE A 20 -7.40 15.38 -1.87
N GLY A 21 -6.41 16.14 -1.39
CA GLY A 21 -5.11 16.28 -2.04
C GLY A 21 -4.11 15.22 -1.59
N LEU A 22 -2.89 15.28 -2.15
CA LEU A 22 -1.81 14.35 -1.85
C LEU A 22 -1.28 14.48 -0.41
N GLY A 23 -1.28 15.68 0.17
CA GLY A 23 -0.85 15.89 1.55
C GLY A 23 -1.74 15.14 2.54
N ALA A 24 -3.07 15.28 2.41
CA ALA A 24 -4.02 14.54 3.25
C ALA A 24 -3.87 13.02 3.09
N ARG A 25 -3.64 12.55 1.86
CA ARG A 25 -3.37 11.12 1.61
C ARG A 25 -2.12 10.63 2.35
N ASP A 26 -1.03 11.41 2.33
CA ASP A 26 0.23 11.03 2.99
C ASP A 26 0.11 11.05 4.52
N SER A 27 -0.60 12.03 5.08
CA SER A 27 -0.89 12.04 6.51
C SER A 27 -1.73 10.82 6.93
N LEU A 28 -2.83 10.54 6.23
CA LEU A 28 -3.74 9.43 6.56
C LEU A 28 -3.06 8.07 6.45
N ARG A 29 -2.24 7.82 5.42
CA ARG A 29 -1.53 6.54 5.27
C ARG A 29 -0.50 6.34 6.38
N LEU A 30 0.16 7.43 6.81
CA LEU A 30 1.17 7.38 7.86
C LEU A 30 0.52 7.07 9.20
N GLU A 31 -0.61 7.71 9.52
CA GLU A 31 -1.40 7.42 10.71
C GLU A 31 -1.91 5.97 10.74
N ALA A 32 -2.29 5.43 9.57
CA ALA A 32 -2.70 4.03 9.43
C ALA A 32 -1.53 3.02 9.43
N GLY A 33 -0.27 3.48 9.49
CA GLY A 33 0.92 2.63 9.45
C GLY A 33 1.14 1.92 8.11
N LEU A 34 0.66 2.50 7.01
CA LEU A 34 0.84 1.94 5.67
C LEU A 34 2.14 2.46 5.03
N CYS A 35 2.98 1.52 4.59
CA CYS A 35 4.25 1.83 3.91
C CYS A 35 4.01 2.49 2.55
N LEU A 36 4.85 3.47 2.23
CA LEU A 36 4.97 4.10 0.92
C LEU A 36 6.27 3.63 0.23
N TYR A 37 6.13 2.98 -0.94
CA TYR A 37 7.29 2.56 -1.72
C TYR A 37 8.12 3.76 -2.20
N GLY A 38 9.45 3.66 -2.08
CA GLY A 38 10.40 4.73 -2.31
C GLY A 38 10.63 5.65 -1.10
N HIS A 39 9.87 5.47 -0.02
CA HIS A 39 10.08 6.17 1.25
C HIS A 39 10.36 5.19 2.39
N ASP A 40 9.44 4.26 2.64
CA ASP A 40 9.53 3.30 3.76
C ASP A 40 10.04 1.92 3.32
N ILE A 41 9.83 1.57 2.05
CA ILE A 41 10.26 0.31 1.45
C ILE A 41 10.84 0.55 0.06
N ASP A 42 11.81 -0.25 -0.32
CA ASP A 42 12.47 -0.21 -1.62
C ASP A 42 13.01 -1.60 -2.02
N GLN A 43 13.88 -1.66 -3.02
CA GLN A 43 14.49 -2.92 -3.48
C GLN A 43 15.53 -3.49 -2.51
N GLN A 44 16.02 -2.69 -1.56
CA GLN A 44 17.04 -3.09 -0.58
C GLN A 44 16.42 -3.57 0.72
N THR A 45 15.21 -3.09 1.03
CA THR A 45 14.43 -3.41 2.23
C THR A 45 13.68 -4.74 2.07
N THR A 46 13.97 -5.69 2.95
CA THR A 46 13.27 -6.98 2.98
C THR A 46 11.91 -6.87 3.68
N PRO A 47 10.96 -7.79 3.41
CA PRO A 47 9.68 -7.81 4.11
C PRO A 47 9.80 -7.98 5.63
N ILE A 48 10.92 -8.52 6.14
CA ILE A 48 11.16 -8.63 7.59
C ILE A 48 11.56 -7.27 8.16
N GLU A 49 12.53 -6.59 7.54
CA GLU A 49 12.97 -5.24 7.95
C GLU A 49 11.81 -4.23 7.92
N ALA A 50 10.90 -4.37 6.96
CA ALA A 50 9.70 -3.53 6.84
C ALA A 50 8.54 -3.92 7.79
N ALA A 51 8.69 -4.93 8.65
CA ALA A 51 7.60 -5.50 9.47
C ALA A 51 6.38 -6.00 8.66
N LEU A 52 6.60 -6.44 7.41
CA LEU A 52 5.60 -6.94 6.47
C LEU A 52 5.60 -8.47 6.31
N THR A 53 6.18 -9.22 7.25
CA THR A 53 6.23 -10.70 7.19
C THR A 53 4.85 -11.35 7.09
N TRP A 54 3.79 -10.65 7.55
CA TRP A 54 2.40 -11.08 7.42
C TRP A 54 1.93 -11.19 5.96
N SER A 55 2.54 -10.46 5.03
CA SER A 55 2.22 -10.52 3.60
C SER A 55 2.67 -11.84 2.95
N ILE A 56 3.60 -12.56 3.58
CA ILE A 56 4.09 -13.86 3.11
C ILE A 56 3.31 -14.97 3.83
N SER A 57 2.50 -15.71 3.07
CA SER A 57 1.74 -16.84 3.60
C SER A 57 2.64 -17.87 4.29
N LYS A 58 2.12 -18.50 5.35
CA LYS A 58 2.85 -19.50 6.16
C LYS A 58 3.54 -20.58 5.32
N ARG A 59 2.82 -21.19 4.37
CA ARG A 59 3.37 -22.22 3.47
C ARG A 59 4.61 -21.72 2.70
N ARG A 60 4.59 -20.47 2.23
CA ARG A 60 5.72 -19.90 1.48
C ARG A 60 6.90 -19.59 2.40
N ARG A 61 6.65 -19.18 3.65
CA ARG A 61 7.72 -19.01 4.64
C ARG A 61 8.40 -20.34 5.00
N GLU A 62 7.67 -21.45 5.02
CA GLU A 62 8.23 -22.77 5.33
C GLU A 62 8.88 -23.43 4.10
N ALA A 63 8.18 -23.44 2.96
CA ALA A 63 8.63 -24.16 1.75
C ALA A 63 9.46 -23.30 0.77
N GLY A 64 9.53 -21.99 0.97
CA GLY A 64 10.21 -21.08 0.06
C GLY A 64 9.54 -20.97 -1.31
N GLY A 65 10.36 -20.98 -2.37
CA GLY A 65 9.91 -20.94 -3.77
C GLY A 65 9.39 -19.57 -4.22
N PHE A 66 9.89 -18.48 -3.63
CA PHE A 66 9.66 -17.11 -4.09
C PHE A 66 10.99 -16.37 -4.29
N PRO A 67 11.04 -15.34 -5.16
CA PRO A 67 12.23 -14.52 -5.32
C PRO A 67 12.71 -13.96 -3.97
N GLY A 68 13.99 -14.16 -3.64
CA GLY A 68 14.56 -13.69 -2.38
C GLY A 68 14.30 -14.58 -1.15
N ALA A 69 13.69 -15.77 -1.30
CA ALA A 69 13.39 -16.66 -0.18
C ALA A 69 14.61 -16.95 0.72
N ALA A 70 15.79 -17.16 0.13
CA ALA A 70 17.02 -17.42 0.88
C ALA A 70 17.48 -16.27 1.81
N LYS A 71 17.01 -15.04 1.60
CA LYS A 71 17.33 -13.86 2.44
C LYS A 71 16.24 -13.60 3.49
N VAL A 72 15.05 -14.16 3.30
CA VAL A 72 13.84 -13.90 4.11
C VAL A 72 13.50 -15.10 5.02
N GLN A 73 14.11 -16.27 4.80
CA GLN A 73 13.95 -17.45 5.64
C GLN A 73 15.05 -17.55 6.69
#